data_AF-A0A075TD92-F1
#
_entry.id   AF-A0A075TD92-F1
#
_cell.length_a   1.000
_cell.length_b   1.000
_cell.length_c   1.000
_cell.angle_alpha   90.00
_cell.angle_beta   90.00
_cell.angle_gamma   90.00
#
_symmetry.space_group_name_H-M   'P 1'
#
loop_
_entity.id
_entity.type
_entity.pdbx_description
1 polymer ?
#
loop_
_entity_poly.entity_id
_entity_poly.type
_entity_poly.pdbx_seq_one_letter_code
_entity_poly.pdbx_strand_id
1 'polypeptide(L)'
;SVIVKLGRFLPARRAAVPQMIIFGEDASEISSTIRWTVRAKYDSNGKFIIICAHLEQECDELKIFQTLQSLYMFNAVVLKTSNKTKESLAYSYDFLSEGKCKNSIPYKVNLTTDCFNDNCFKNLYPERLSNFRKCPLIMSTIEQPPFMYLHNLTSKPTGIDGDIMRLVADMLNATLHLKPPYDGADSGHFANNNWTGSLGDIYNNHSHASVCSAPITSGKYGNFQISFTYYSMDIVWATRLPAQQAPWQKLLHPLNIYIRIILLLMFICIIFMN
;
A
#
# COMPACT_ATOMS: atom_id res chain seq x y z
N SER A 1 22.20 -14.05 -3.33
CA SER A 1 22.15 -15.07 -4.40
C SER A 1 21.73 -14.39 -5.69
N VAL A 2 22.37 -14.70 -6.82
CA VAL A 2 21.99 -14.19 -8.14
C VAL A 2 21.15 -15.27 -8.82
N ILE A 3 19.96 -14.91 -9.30
CA ILE A 3 19.08 -15.83 -10.03
C ILE A 3 19.09 -15.41 -11.49
N VAL A 4 19.78 -16.21 -12.33
CA VAL A 4 19.78 -16.03 -13.78
C VAL A 4 18.74 -16.97 -14.37
N LYS A 5 17.79 -16.42 -15.12
CA LYS A 5 16.75 -17.17 -15.83
C LYS A 5 16.60 -16.62 -17.24
N LEU A 6 16.43 -17.52 -18.19
CA LEU A 6 16.09 -17.17 -19.58
C LEU A 6 14.58 -17.01 -19.69
N GLY A 7 14.15 -15.88 -20.25
CA GLY A 7 12.74 -15.61 -20.51
C GLY A 7 11.90 -15.26 -19.27
N ARG A 8 10.59 -15.48 -19.40
CA ARG A 8 9.56 -15.06 -18.44
C ARG A 8 9.37 -16.11 -17.35
N PHE A 9 10.03 -15.93 -16.20
CA PHE A 9 9.93 -16.85 -15.06
C PHE A 9 8.90 -16.40 -14.02
N LEU A 10 7.96 -17.26 -13.67
CA LEU A 10 7.04 -17.03 -12.55
C LEU A 10 7.53 -17.80 -11.33
N PRO A 11 7.95 -17.12 -10.24
CA PRO A 11 8.39 -17.83 -9.05
C PRO A 11 7.19 -18.50 -8.39
N ALA A 12 7.34 -19.77 -7.99
CA ALA A 12 6.27 -20.56 -7.36
C ALA A 12 5.80 -19.98 -6.01
N ARG A 13 6.64 -19.15 -5.36
CA ARG A 13 6.31 -18.35 -4.18
C ARG A 13 6.80 -16.93 -4.40
N ARG A 14 6.12 -15.94 -3.81
CA ARG A 14 6.53 -14.53 -3.88
C ARG A 14 7.92 -14.39 -3.23
N ALA A 15 8.96 -14.35 -4.05
CA ALA A 15 10.32 -14.09 -3.61
C ALA A 15 10.56 -12.58 -3.68
N ALA A 16 11.03 -11.98 -2.60
CA ALA A 16 11.50 -10.61 -2.63
C ALA A 16 12.75 -10.55 -3.50
N VAL A 17 12.62 -10.05 -4.72
CA VAL A 17 13.73 -9.84 -5.65
C VAL A 17 14.12 -8.37 -5.54
N PRO A 18 15.18 -8.03 -4.79
CA PRO A 18 15.52 -6.63 -4.51
C PRO A 18 16.12 -5.91 -5.73
N GLN A 19 16.67 -6.68 -6.68
CA GLN A 19 17.28 -6.16 -7.88
C GLN A 19 17.05 -7.12 -9.06
N MET A 20 16.74 -6.55 -10.22
CA MET A 20 16.47 -7.29 -11.45
C MET A 20 17.29 -6.69 -12.60
N ILE A 21 17.85 -7.57 -13.43
CA ILE A 21 18.57 -7.20 -14.64
C ILE A 21 17.75 -7.69 -15.84
N ILE A 22 17.45 -6.79 -16.76
CA ILE A 22 16.69 -7.07 -17.98
C ILE A 22 17.62 -6.85 -19.16
N PHE A 23 17.78 -7.88 -19.98
CA PHE A 23 18.42 -7.78 -21.29
C PHE A 23 17.31 -7.76 -22.35
N GLY A 24 17.44 -6.88 -23.33
CA GLY A 24 16.55 -6.86 -24.48
C GLY A 24 17.24 -6.26 -25.69
N GLU A 25 16.75 -6.60 -26.88
CA GLU A 25 17.32 -6.17 -28.14
C GLU A 25 16.81 -4.79 -28.52
N ASP A 26 15.50 -4.55 -28.35
CA ASP A 26 14.86 -3.28 -28.68
C ASP A 26 13.99 -2.73 -27.54
N ALA A 27 13.61 -1.45 -27.66
CA ALA A 27 12.79 -0.76 -26.66
C ALA A 27 11.37 -1.36 -26.49
N SER A 28 10.81 -1.99 -27.53
CA SER A 28 9.49 -2.62 -27.51
C SER A 28 9.52 -3.94 -26.74
N GLU A 29 10.53 -4.78 -26.98
CA GLU A 29 10.78 -6.02 -26.25
C GLU A 29 10.98 -5.72 -24.76
N ILE A 30 11.87 -4.77 -24.44
CA ILE A 30 12.12 -4.30 -23.08
C ILE A 30 10.82 -3.82 -22.43
N SER A 31 10.05 -2.97 -23.12
CA SER A 31 8.77 -2.48 -22.61
C SER A 31 7.77 -3.61 -22.35
N SER A 32 7.76 -4.63 -23.21
CA SER A 32 6.91 -5.82 -23.04
C SER A 32 7.32 -6.64 -21.81
N THR A 33 8.63 -6.77 -21.58
CA THR A 33 9.19 -7.50 -20.44
C THR A 33 8.91 -6.77 -19.14
N ILE A 34 9.07 -5.45 -19.10
CA ILE A 34 8.71 -4.61 -17.94
C ILE A 34 7.19 -4.73 -17.63
N ARG A 35 6.31 -4.67 -18.63
CA ARG A 35 4.88 -4.90 -18.38
C ARG A 35 4.58 -6.30 -17.85
N TRP A 36 5.33 -7.30 -18.31
CA TRP A 36 5.19 -8.66 -17.83
C TRP A 36 5.65 -8.80 -16.37
N THR A 37 6.71 -8.12 -15.92
CA THR A 37 7.16 -8.22 -14.50
C THR A 37 6.09 -7.75 -13.54
N VAL A 38 5.41 -6.64 -13.85
CA VAL A 38 4.27 -6.13 -13.06
C VAL A 38 3.11 -7.14 -13.05
N ARG A 39 2.76 -7.72 -14.21
CA ARG A 39 1.72 -8.77 -14.30
C ARG A 39 2.09 -10.03 -13.51
N ALA A 40 3.38 -10.37 -13.49
CA ALA A 40 3.95 -11.45 -12.71
C ALA A 40 4.13 -11.12 -11.21
N LYS A 41 3.65 -9.94 -10.77
CA LYS A 41 3.65 -9.47 -9.37
C LYS A 41 5.03 -9.31 -8.75
N TYR A 42 6.04 -9.00 -9.57
CA TYR A 42 7.34 -8.55 -9.07
C TYR A 42 7.22 -7.18 -8.39
N ASP A 43 8.10 -6.92 -7.42
CA ASP A 43 8.12 -5.65 -6.71
C ASP A 43 8.57 -4.52 -7.63
N SER A 44 7.70 -3.53 -7.85
CA SER A 44 7.97 -2.39 -8.71
C SER A 44 8.92 -1.36 -8.06
N ASN A 45 9.11 -1.44 -6.74
CA ASN A 45 10.08 -0.63 -6.00
C ASN A 45 11.51 -1.21 -6.03
N GLY A 46 11.69 -2.43 -6.55
CA GLY A 46 13.00 -3.04 -6.72
C GLY A 46 13.94 -2.23 -7.61
N LYS A 47 15.23 -2.54 -7.58
CA LYS A 47 16.24 -1.89 -8.44
C LYS A 47 16.29 -2.58 -9.81
N PHE A 48 16.16 -1.82 -10.88
CA PHE A 48 16.16 -2.34 -12.25
C PHE A 48 17.39 -1.84 -13.03
N ILE A 49 18.18 -2.79 -13.52
CA ILE A 49 19.20 -2.51 -14.54
C ILE A 49 18.66 -3.07 -15.86
N ILE A 50 18.52 -2.21 -16.85
CA ILE A 50 18.03 -2.56 -18.18
C ILE A 50 19.20 -2.39 -19.14
N ILE A 51 19.49 -3.40 -19.94
CA ILE A 51 20.61 -3.42 -20.87
C ILE A 51 20.05 -3.62 -22.27
N CYS A 52 20.20 -2.60 -23.12
CA CYS A 52 19.96 -2.74 -24.55
C CYS A 52 21.18 -3.45 -25.16
N ALA A 53 21.01 -4.72 -25.52
CA ALA A 53 22.10 -5.61 -25.91
C ALA A 53 22.40 -5.58 -27.42
N HIS A 54 21.52 -5.02 -28.23
CA HIS A 54 21.69 -5.05 -29.69
C HIS A 54 22.52 -3.86 -30.20
N LEU A 55 23.60 -4.16 -30.91
CA LEU A 55 24.57 -3.17 -31.41
C LEU A 55 24.19 -2.56 -32.76
N GLU A 56 23.23 -3.11 -33.50
CA GLU A 56 22.93 -2.60 -34.85
C GLU A 56 21.75 -1.61 -34.85
N GLN A 57 20.89 -1.67 -33.84
CA GLN A 57 19.68 -0.85 -33.74
C GLN A 57 19.75 0.11 -32.54
N GLU A 58 19.46 1.39 -32.77
CA GLU A 58 19.38 2.36 -31.68
C GLU A 58 18.17 2.06 -30.78
N CYS A 59 18.46 1.74 -29.52
CA CYS A 59 17.46 1.52 -28.49
C CYS A 59 16.90 2.88 -28.03
N ASP A 60 15.61 3.14 -28.28
CA ASP A 60 14.93 4.37 -27.86
C ASP A 60 14.69 4.37 -26.34
N GLU A 61 15.53 5.11 -25.61
CA GLU A 61 15.43 5.26 -24.16
C GLU A 61 14.11 5.92 -23.73
N LEU A 62 13.60 6.87 -24.51
CA LEU A 62 12.41 7.64 -24.13
C LEU A 62 11.20 6.70 -24.04
N LYS A 63 11.07 5.78 -24.99
CA LYS A 63 10.01 4.76 -24.99
C LYS A 63 10.08 3.82 -23.77
N ILE A 64 11.29 3.45 -23.35
CA ILE A 64 11.52 2.63 -22.16
C ILE A 64 11.09 3.40 -20.90
N PHE A 65 11.55 4.64 -20.75
CA PHE A 65 11.22 5.46 -19.59
C PHE A 65 9.74 5.88 -19.53
N GLN A 66 9.07 6.06 -20.66
CA GLN A 66 7.61 6.22 -20.71
C GLN A 66 6.89 4.99 -20.15
N THR A 67 7.37 3.79 -20.49
CA THR A 67 6.80 2.54 -19.96
C THR A 67 7.05 2.41 -18.46
N LEU A 68 8.28 2.66 -17.99
CA LEU A 68 8.63 2.67 -16.57
C LEU A 68 7.76 3.66 -15.77
N GLN A 69 7.60 4.87 -16.29
CA GLN A 69 6.77 5.91 -15.68
C GLN A 69 5.30 5.50 -15.59
N SER A 70 4.77 4.85 -16.63
CA SER A 70 3.38 4.36 -16.63
C SER A 70 3.11 3.25 -15.62
N LEU A 71 4.16 2.57 -15.17
CA LEU A 71 4.12 1.46 -14.22
C LEU A 71 4.63 1.85 -12.82
N TYR A 72 4.90 3.14 -12.58
CA TYR A 72 5.43 3.64 -11.32
C TYR A 72 6.75 2.97 -10.89
N MET A 73 7.60 2.63 -11.86
CA MET A 73 8.90 1.99 -11.63
C MET A 73 10.02 3.02 -11.62
N PHE A 74 10.34 3.52 -10.43
CA PHE A 74 11.24 4.66 -10.29
C PHE A 74 12.70 4.28 -10.15
N ASN A 75 13.04 3.09 -9.65
CA ASN A 75 14.42 2.71 -9.41
C ASN A 75 15.01 2.00 -10.63
N ALA A 76 15.28 2.73 -11.72
CA ALA A 76 15.73 2.16 -12.98
C ALA A 76 16.95 2.86 -13.59
N VAL A 77 17.85 2.06 -14.15
CA VAL A 77 19.00 2.49 -14.94
C VAL A 77 18.98 1.75 -16.27
N VAL A 78 19.06 2.49 -17.36
CA VAL A 78 19.13 1.94 -18.72
C VAL A 78 20.56 2.11 -19.24
N LEU A 79 21.19 1.00 -19.59
CA LEU A 79 22.50 0.94 -20.21
C LEU A 79 22.32 0.68 -21.71
N LYS A 80 22.92 1.53 -22.54
CA LYS A 80 22.93 1.39 -23.99
C LYS A 80 24.33 1.64 -24.53
N THR A 81 24.72 0.90 -25.56
CA THR A 81 25.98 1.17 -26.28
C THR A 81 25.67 2.11 -27.44
N SER A 82 26.45 3.19 -27.59
CA SER A 82 26.29 4.09 -28.73
C SER A 82 27.02 3.54 -29.96
N ASN A 83 26.33 3.44 -31.10
CA ASN A 83 26.95 3.00 -32.36
C ASN A 83 27.99 4.00 -32.89
N LYS A 84 27.83 5.28 -32.57
CA LYS A 84 28.70 6.35 -33.08
C LYS A 84 30.04 6.41 -32.34
N THR A 85 30.03 6.20 -31.02
CA THR A 85 31.23 6.34 -30.18
C THR A 85 31.75 5.01 -29.62
N LYS A 86 30.98 3.91 -29.76
CA LYS A 86 31.19 2.63 -29.05
C LYS A 86 31.28 2.76 -27.53
N GLU A 87 30.84 3.90 -26.99
CA GLU A 87 30.81 4.13 -25.54
C GLU A 87 29.53 3.56 -24.94
N SER A 88 29.68 2.98 -23.75
CA SER A 88 28.55 2.60 -22.90
C SER A 88 27.98 3.85 -22.23
N LEU A 89 26.71 4.15 -22.54
CA LEU A 89 25.97 5.25 -21.98
C LEU A 89 24.95 4.73 -20.97
N ALA A 90 24.85 5.38 -19.82
CA ALA A 90 23.85 5.09 -18.81
C ALA A 90 22.84 6.22 -18.70
N TYR A 91 21.58 5.87 -18.53
CA TYR A 91 20.48 6.80 -18.38
C TYR A 91 19.65 6.45 -17.16
N SER A 92 19.12 7.48 -16.53
CA SER A 92 18.06 7.37 -15.53
C SER A 92 17.10 8.54 -15.71
N TYR A 93 16.07 8.63 -14.88
CA TYR A 93 15.04 9.66 -15.00
C TYR A 93 14.44 9.99 -13.64
N ASP A 94 13.99 11.21 -13.42
CA ASP A 94 13.17 11.52 -12.25
C ASP A 94 11.70 11.43 -12.63
N PHE A 95 10.91 10.69 -11.85
CA PHE A 95 9.49 10.45 -12.15
C PHE A 95 8.62 11.70 -11.94
N LEU A 96 9.14 12.67 -11.18
CA LEU A 96 8.57 13.99 -10.95
C LEU A 96 9.57 15.06 -11.39
N SER A 97 9.05 16.12 -11.98
CA SER A 97 9.83 17.34 -12.25
C SER A 97 9.02 18.58 -11.87
N GLU A 98 9.66 19.74 -11.89
CA GLU A 98 9.00 21.00 -11.50
C GLU A 98 7.77 21.26 -12.36
N GLY A 99 6.61 21.37 -11.70
CA GLY A 99 5.32 21.56 -12.37
C GLY A 99 4.80 20.34 -13.13
N LYS A 100 5.48 19.18 -13.10
CA LYS A 100 5.03 17.95 -13.78
C LYS A 100 5.04 16.75 -12.85
N CYS A 101 3.84 16.24 -12.58
CA CYS A 101 3.63 15.05 -11.74
C CYS A 101 3.84 13.73 -12.46
N LYS A 102 4.12 13.78 -13.76
CA LYS A 102 4.57 12.64 -14.54
C LYS A 102 5.70 13.10 -15.45
N ASN A 103 6.88 12.56 -15.23
CA ASN A 103 8.05 12.82 -16.05
C ASN A 103 8.67 11.50 -16.51
N SER A 104 9.04 11.43 -17.78
CA SER A 104 9.67 10.26 -18.41
C SER A 104 10.92 10.66 -19.20
N ILE A 105 11.41 11.90 -19.02
CA ILE A 105 12.54 12.43 -19.76
C ILE A 105 13.82 11.88 -19.13
N PRO A 106 14.64 11.12 -19.89
CA PRO A 106 15.89 10.59 -19.39
C PRO A 106 16.99 11.64 -19.30
N TYR A 107 17.88 11.47 -18.32
CA TYR A 107 19.15 12.18 -18.20
C TYR A 107 20.30 11.17 -18.17
N LYS A 108 21.46 11.59 -18.70
CA LYS A 108 22.67 10.76 -18.71
C LYS A 108 23.27 10.67 -17.31
N VAL A 109 23.61 9.46 -16.90
CA VAL A 109 24.34 9.17 -15.65
C VAL A 109 25.80 8.93 -16.01
N ASN A 110 26.70 9.64 -15.32
CA ASN A 110 28.13 9.43 -15.47
C ASN A 110 28.55 8.22 -14.61
N LEU A 111 28.82 7.10 -15.27
CA LEU A 111 29.40 5.91 -14.62
C LEU A 111 30.92 5.99 -14.76
N THR A 112 31.60 6.33 -13.67
CA THR A 112 33.06 6.15 -13.57
C THR A 112 33.33 4.78 -12.94
N THR A 113 34.26 4.01 -13.49
CA THR A 113 34.68 2.72 -12.93
C THR A 113 35.89 2.83 -12.02
N ASP A 114 36.59 3.96 -12.08
CA ASP A 114 37.77 4.25 -11.25
C ASP A 114 37.34 5.00 -9.98
N CYS A 115 36.87 4.24 -8.99
CA CYS A 115 36.40 4.80 -7.73
C CYS A 115 36.75 3.90 -6.54
N PHE A 116 37.15 4.52 -5.42
CA PHE A 116 37.47 3.78 -4.20
C PHE A 116 36.21 3.15 -3.59
N ASN A 117 36.25 1.85 -3.30
CA ASN A 117 35.15 1.08 -2.69
C ASN A 117 33.79 1.23 -3.41
N ASP A 118 33.77 1.24 -4.75
CA ASP A 118 32.53 1.30 -5.54
C ASP A 118 31.63 2.53 -5.24
N ASN A 119 32.19 3.59 -4.64
CA ASN A 119 31.43 4.76 -4.21
C ASN A 119 30.75 5.50 -5.37
N CYS A 120 31.28 5.36 -6.59
CA CYS A 120 30.70 5.84 -7.83
C CYS A 120 29.30 5.27 -8.11
N PHE A 121 28.98 4.07 -7.61
CA PHE A 121 27.67 3.44 -7.79
C PHE A 121 26.69 3.74 -6.64
N LYS A 122 27.14 4.40 -5.56
CA LYS A 122 26.32 4.69 -4.38
C LYS A 122 25.07 5.53 -4.71
N ASN A 123 25.21 6.45 -5.65
CA ASN A 123 24.15 7.37 -6.06
C ASN A 123 23.41 6.91 -7.33
N LEU A 124 23.56 5.64 -7.73
CA LEU A 124 22.91 5.12 -8.94
C LEU A 124 21.38 5.02 -8.79
N TYR A 125 20.90 4.85 -7.56
CA TYR A 125 19.48 4.84 -7.20
C TYR A 125 19.27 5.86 -6.07
N PRO A 126 19.16 7.16 -6.39
CA PRO A 126 18.93 8.18 -5.37
C PRO A 126 17.55 8.03 -4.74
N GLU A 127 17.34 8.65 -3.57
CA GLU A 127 16.03 8.70 -2.93
C GLU A 127 15.09 9.62 -3.72
N ARG A 128 14.06 9.05 -4.35
CA ARG A 128 13.14 9.78 -5.24
C ARG A 128 11.82 10.12 -4.59
N LEU A 129 11.43 9.42 -3.53
CA LEU A 129 10.13 9.56 -2.91
C LEU A 129 10.12 10.59 -1.78
N SER A 130 11.21 11.33 -1.56
CA SER A 130 11.30 12.31 -0.47
C SER A 130 10.49 13.59 -0.69
N ASN A 131 10.18 13.96 -1.95
CA ASN A 131 9.50 15.22 -2.25
C ASN A 131 8.66 15.13 -3.53
N PHE A 132 7.35 15.30 -3.39
CA PHE A 132 6.35 15.17 -4.44
C PHE A 132 6.02 16.53 -5.10
N ARG A 133 6.65 17.62 -4.66
CA ARG A 133 6.55 18.96 -5.26
C ARG A 133 5.10 19.42 -5.49
N LYS A 134 4.23 19.19 -4.50
CA LYS A 134 2.78 19.48 -4.51
C LYS A 134 1.97 18.68 -5.53
N CYS A 135 2.50 17.56 -6.01
CA CYS A 135 1.72 16.65 -6.84
C CYS A 135 0.59 16.01 -6.06
N PRO A 136 -0.58 15.78 -6.70
CA PRO A 136 -1.74 15.24 -6.02
C PRO A 136 -1.52 13.77 -5.67
N LEU A 137 -1.60 13.46 -4.37
CA LEU A 137 -1.63 12.12 -3.84
C LEU A 137 -3.09 11.70 -3.66
N ILE A 138 -3.62 11.06 -4.71
CA ILE A 138 -5.02 10.61 -4.78
C ILE A 138 -5.14 9.29 -4.02
N MET A 139 -5.92 9.32 -2.94
CA MET A 139 -6.16 8.18 -2.07
C MET A 139 -7.65 7.87 -2.01
N SER A 140 -7.99 6.60 -2.23
CA SER A 140 -9.34 6.11 -1.96
C SER A 140 -9.49 5.80 -0.46
N THR A 141 -10.61 6.16 0.14
CA THR A 141 -10.89 5.90 1.54
C THR A 141 -12.38 5.83 1.82
N ILE A 142 -12.76 5.28 2.97
CA ILE A 142 -14.16 5.19 3.43
C ILE A 142 -14.31 5.89 4.77
N GLU A 143 -15.50 6.41 5.04
CA GLU A 143 -15.83 6.92 6.37
C GLU A 143 -15.95 5.73 7.35
N GLN A 144 -15.09 5.70 8.35
CA GLN A 144 -14.98 4.59 9.30
C GLN A 144 -14.55 5.11 10.68
N PRO A 145 -15.49 5.63 11.50
CA PRO A 145 -15.19 6.03 12.87
C PRO A 145 -14.65 4.87 13.72
N PRO A 146 -13.65 5.07 14.60
CA PRO A 146 -12.94 6.32 14.89
C PRO A 146 -11.71 6.60 14.00
N PHE A 147 -11.47 5.77 12.99
CA PHE A 147 -10.26 5.81 12.17
C PHE A 147 -10.30 6.90 11.10
N MET A 148 -11.42 7.05 10.39
CA MET A 148 -11.59 8.03 9.32
C MET A 148 -12.93 8.74 9.44
N TYR A 149 -12.89 10.06 9.53
CA TYR A 149 -14.04 10.94 9.43
C TYR A 149 -13.88 11.83 8.20
N LEU A 150 -14.86 11.82 7.31
CA LEU A 150 -14.86 12.60 6.07
C LEU A 150 -15.77 13.81 6.24
N HIS A 151 -15.16 14.96 6.52
CA HIS A 151 -15.89 16.21 6.68
C HIS A 151 -16.09 16.90 5.34
N ASN A 152 -17.33 16.89 4.83
CA ASN A 152 -17.68 17.56 3.57
C ASN A 152 -17.37 19.07 3.57
N LEU A 153 -17.40 19.72 4.74
CA LEU A 153 -17.25 21.17 4.89
C LEU A 153 -15.80 21.65 5.02
N THR A 154 -14.93 20.84 5.63
CA THR A 154 -13.54 21.26 5.93
C THR A 154 -12.53 20.68 4.94
N SER A 155 -12.95 19.72 4.10
CA SER A 155 -12.10 18.93 3.18
C SER A 155 -10.86 18.32 3.86
N LYS A 156 -10.88 18.25 5.20
CA LYS A 156 -9.76 17.83 6.04
C LYS A 156 -10.19 16.55 6.76
N PRO A 157 -9.59 15.39 6.42
CA PRO A 157 -9.92 14.15 7.08
C PRO A 157 -9.51 14.22 8.56
N THR A 158 -10.27 13.62 9.47
CA THR A 158 -9.84 13.46 10.87
C THR A 158 -9.96 12.02 11.31
N GLY A 159 -9.44 11.70 12.50
CA GLY A 159 -9.31 10.34 12.98
C GLY A 159 -7.91 9.78 12.69
N ILE A 160 -7.61 8.60 13.22
CA ILE A 160 -6.27 8.00 13.16
C ILE A 160 -5.74 7.93 11.73
N ASP A 161 -6.53 7.40 10.80
CA ASP A 161 -6.14 7.22 9.40
C ASP A 161 -6.04 8.59 8.70
N GLY A 162 -6.97 9.49 8.98
CA GLY A 162 -6.97 10.85 8.42
C GLY A 162 -5.74 11.67 8.81
N ASP A 163 -5.33 11.59 10.07
CA ASP A 163 -4.18 12.31 10.60
C ASP A 163 -2.86 11.71 10.09
N ILE A 164 -2.75 10.37 10.01
CA ILE A 164 -1.58 9.71 9.40
C ILE A 164 -1.45 10.10 7.93
N MET A 165 -2.53 10.09 7.15
CA MET A 165 -2.45 10.46 5.73
C MET A 165 -2.09 11.92 5.51
N ARG A 166 -2.56 12.82 6.37
CA ARG A 166 -2.13 14.22 6.33
C ARG A 166 -0.64 14.34 6.63
N LEU A 167 -0.16 13.67 7.67
CA LEU A 167 1.26 13.67 8.04
C LEU A 167 2.13 13.13 6.89
N VAL A 168 1.71 12.03 6.25
CA VAL A 168 2.41 11.46 5.10
C VAL A 168 2.44 12.44 3.93
N ALA A 169 1.31 13.06 3.59
CA ALA A 169 1.26 14.04 2.50
C ALA A 169 2.16 15.26 2.79
N ASP A 170 2.17 15.75 4.03
CA ASP A 170 3.00 16.87 4.46
C ASP A 170 4.50 16.51 4.41
N MET A 171 4.89 15.33 4.92
CA MET A 171 6.27 14.83 4.87
C MET A 171 6.77 14.65 3.43
N LEU A 172 5.90 14.18 2.54
CA LEU A 172 6.22 14.02 1.13
C LEU A 172 6.09 15.33 0.35
N ASN A 173 5.67 16.45 0.96
CA ASN A 173 5.33 17.69 0.26
C ASN A 173 4.39 17.43 -0.94
N ALA A 174 3.34 16.65 -0.72
CA ALA A 174 2.30 16.30 -1.68
C ALA A 174 0.98 17.00 -1.34
N THR A 175 0.08 17.15 -2.32
CA THR A 175 -1.29 17.62 -2.06
C THR A 175 -2.19 16.41 -1.84
N LEU A 176 -2.74 16.26 -0.63
CA LEU A 176 -3.62 15.14 -0.30
C LEU A 176 -4.99 15.29 -0.95
N HIS A 177 -5.42 14.28 -1.70
CA HIS A 177 -6.77 14.19 -2.26
C HIS A 177 -7.41 12.88 -1.83
N LEU A 178 -8.28 12.94 -0.83
CA LEU A 178 -9.08 11.80 -0.41
C LEU A 178 -10.41 11.80 -1.14
N LYS A 179 -10.83 10.62 -1.60
CA LYS A 179 -12.13 10.41 -2.22
C LYS A 179 -12.75 9.09 -1.76
N PRO A 180 -14.09 9.00 -1.72
CA PRO A 180 -14.75 7.72 -1.59
C PRO A 180 -14.47 6.82 -2.81
N PRO A 181 -14.58 5.49 -2.67
CA PRO A 181 -14.41 4.57 -3.79
C PRO A 181 -15.41 4.83 -4.92
N TYR A 182 -15.01 4.51 -6.15
CA TYR A 182 -15.85 4.74 -7.33
C TYR A 182 -17.16 3.92 -7.34
N ASP A 183 -17.10 2.67 -6.87
CA ASP A 183 -18.16 1.67 -7.01
C ASP A 183 -18.90 1.36 -5.70
N GLY A 184 -18.64 2.10 -4.62
CA GLY A 184 -19.31 1.90 -3.34
C GLY A 184 -18.67 2.62 -2.15
N ALA A 185 -19.03 2.19 -0.94
CA ALA A 185 -18.54 2.76 0.32
C ALA A 185 -17.86 1.71 1.22
N ASP A 186 -17.34 0.63 0.62
CA ASP A 186 -16.67 -0.45 1.34
C ASP A 186 -15.14 -0.44 1.17
N SER A 187 -14.45 -1.18 2.04
CA SER A 187 -12.98 -1.32 1.98
C SER A 187 -12.52 -2.16 0.79
N GLY A 188 -13.42 -2.91 0.17
CA GLY A 188 -13.17 -3.74 -1.00
C GLY A 188 -13.22 -5.24 -0.75
N HIS A 189 -13.88 -5.94 -1.67
CA HIS A 189 -14.00 -7.38 -1.70
C HIS A 189 -13.55 -7.93 -3.06
N PHE A 190 -13.03 -9.15 -3.07
CA PHE A 190 -12.64 -9.82 -4.30
C PHE A 190 -13.80 -10.70 -4.78
N ALA A 191 -14.40 -10.35 -5.91
CA ALA A 191 -15.49 -11.09 -6.53
C ALA A 191 -15.32 -11.09 -8.05
N ASN A 192 -15.65 -12.19 -8.71
CA ASN A 192 -15.61 -12.31 -10.17
C ASN A 192 -14.27 -11.89 -10.80
N ASN A 193 -13.14 -12.23 -10.16
CA ASN A 193 -11.79 -11.85 -10.59
C ASN A 193 -11.54 -10.33 -10.64
N ASN A 194 -12.32 -9.54 -9.90
CA ASN A 194 -12.13 -8.11 -9.75
C ASN A 194 -12.17 -7.71 -8.27
N TRP A 195 -11.56 -6.58 -7.94
CA TRP A 195 -11.67 -5.95 -6.63
C TRP A 195 -12.65 -4.77 -6.71
N THR A 196 -13.51 -4.68 -5.71
CA THR A 196 -14.43 -3.54 -5.51
C THR A 196 -13.91 -2.59 -4.43
N GLY A 197 -14.61 -1.47 -4.23
CA GLY A 197 -14.40 -0.56 -3.12
C GLY A 197 -13.03 0.11 -3.15
N SER A 198 -12.55 0.48 -1.97
CA SER A 198 -11.31 1.27 -1.88
C SER A 198 -10.08 0.54 -2.43
N LEU A 199 -9.99 -0.77 -2.20
CA LEU A 199 -8.95 -1.62 -2.80
C LEU A 199 -9.14 -1.79 -4.32
N GLY A 200 -10.39 -1.84 -4.79
CA GLY A 200 -10.74 -1.86 -6.21
C GLY A 200 -10.27 -0.62 -6.96
N ASP A 201 -10.31 0.55 -6.32
CA ASP A 201 -9.81 1.79 -6.90
C ASP A 201 -8.28 1.77 -7.12
N ILE A 202 -7.50 1.04 -6.33
CA ILE A 202 -6.09 0.79 -6.66
C ILE A 202 -6.01 -0.20 -7.83
N TYR A 203 -6.72 -1.32 -7.72
CA TYR A 203 -6.65 -2.42 -8.69
C TYR A 203 -6.99 -1.95 -10.11
N ASN A 204 -7.94 -1.03 -10.24
CA ASN A 204 -8.42 -0.46 -11.49
C ASN A 204 -7.77 0.90 -11.84
N ASN A 205 -6.69 1.29 -11.14
CA ASN A 205 -5.92 2.50 -11.41
C ASN A 205 -6.74 3.81 -11.33
N HIS A 206 -7.74 3.86 -10.45
CA HIS A 206 -8.52 5.06 -10.14
C HIS A 206 -7.88 5.90 -9.03
N SER A 207 -7.04 5.29 -8.19
CA SER A 207 -6.36 5.94 -7.06
C SER A 207 -4.92 5.43 -6.94
N HIS A 208 -4.03 6.21 -6.33
CA HIS A 208 -2.64 5.82 -6.12
C HIS A 208 -2.47 4.93 -4.89
N ALA A 209 -3.33 5.10 -3.88
CA ALA A 209 -3.33 4.28 -2.67
C ALA A 209 -4.74 4.18 -2.06
N SER A 210 -4.92 3.24 -1.15
CA SER A 210 -6.15 2.99 -0.41
C SER A 210 -5.86 3.11 1.08
N VAL A 211 -6.77 3.76 1.78
CA VAL A 211 -6.68 4.04 3.21
C VAL A 211 -7.95 3.54 3.85
N CYS A 212 -7.87 2.39 4.52
CA CYS A 212 -8.99 1.79 5.22
C CYS A 212 -8.49 0.91 6.36
N SER A 213 -9.23 0.92 7.47
CA SER A 213 -8.97 0.04 8.60
C SER A 213 -9.64 -1.31 8.37
N ALA A 214 -8.92 -2.22 7.70
CA ALA A 214 -9.42 -3.53 7.34
C ALA A 214 -8.43 -4.65 7.69
N PRO A 215 -8.92 -5.84 8.13
CA PRO A 215 -8.05 -6.97 8.43
C PRO A 215 -7.20 -7.36 7.22
N ILE A 216 -5.92 -7.65 7.48
CA ILE A 216 -5.00 -8.17 6.47
C ILE A 216 -5.26 -9.67 6.31
N THR A 217 -5.64 -10.06 5.11
CA THR A 217 -5.84 -11.46 4.72
C THR A 217 -4.84 -11.86 3.65
N SER A 218 -4.64 -13.17 3.47
CA SER A 218 -3.75 -13.71 2.42
C SER A 218 -4.12 -13.22 1.02
N GLY A 219 -5.42 -13.08 0.73
CA GLY A 219 -5.93 -12.56 -0.55
C GLY A 219 -5.54 -11.10 -0.80
N LYS A 220 -5.62 -10.24 0.23
CA LYS A 220 -5.18 -8.84 0.12
C LYS A 220 -3.66 -8.76 -0.04
N TYR A 221 -2.90 -9.51 0.76
CA TYR A 221 -1.45 -9.56 0.65
C TYR A 221 -0.97 -10.10 -0.71
N GLY A 222 -1.74 -10.99 -1.34
CA GLY A 222 -1.42 -11.57 -2.65
C GLY A 222 -1.69 -10.64 -3.84
N ASN A 223 -2.53 -9.61 -3.70
CA ASN A 223 -2.93 -8.72 -4.79
C ASN A 223 -2.43 -7.28 -4.62
N PHE A 224 -2.07 -6.87 -3.40
CA PHE A 224 -1.64 -5.51 -3.10
C PHE A 224 -0.26 -5.49 -2.45
N GLN A 225 0.39 -4.33 -2.52
CA GLN A 225 1.58 -4.00 -1.73
C GLN A 225 1.12 -3.24 -0.49
N ILE A 226 1.26 -3.87 0.66
CA ILE A 226 0.89 -3.28 1.96
C ILE A 226 2.12 -2.55 2.50
N SER A 227 1.94 -1.34 3.03
CA SER A 227 3.01 -0.54 3.60
C SER A 227 3.46 -1.09 4.97
N PHE A 228 2.85 -0.63 6.05
CA PHE A 228 3.11 -1.09 7.41
C PHE A 228 1.80 -1.16 8.20
N THR A 229 1.72 -2.12 9.10
CA THR A 229 0.61 -2.23 10.06
C THR A 229 0.86 -1.31 11.24
N TYR A 230 0.06 -0.26 11.38
CA TYR A 230 0.16 0.69 12.51
C TYR A 230 -0.82 0.41 13.64
N TYR A 231 -1.81 -0.47 13.42
CA TYR A 231 -2.82 -0.82 14.40
C TYR A 231 -3.06 -2.33 14.42
N SER A 232 -3.18 -2.89 15.61
CA SER A 232 -3.55 -4.28 15.85
C SER A 232 -4.61 -4.32 16.94
N MET A 233 -5.63 -5.14 16.74
CA MET A 233 -6.69 -5.36 17.72
C MET A 233 -7.13 -6.81 17.71
N ASP A 234 -7.61 -7.27 18.86
CA ASP A 234 -8.20 -8.60 18.99
C ASP A 234 -9.67 -8.57 18.58
N ILE A 235 -10.11 -9.67 17.96
CA ILE A 235 -11.54 -9.90 17.73
C ILE A 235 -12.15 -10.26 19.09
N VAL A 236 -12.99 -9.38 19.61
CA VAL A 236 -13.67 -9.58 20.89
C VAL A 236 -15.16 -9.79 20.68
N TRP A 237 -15.75 -10.62 21.55
CA TRP A 237 -17.20 -10.75 21.61
C TRP A 237 -17.77 -9.67 22.54
N ALA A 238 -18.43 -8.68 21.96
CA ALA A 238 -19.13 -7.65 22.72
C ALA A 238 -20.58 -8.09 22.99
N THR A 239 -20.96 -8.11 24.26
CA THR A 239 -22.35 -8.38 24.68
C THR A 239 -22.90 -7.24 25.51
N ARG A 240 -24.22 -7.14 25.54
CA ARG A 240 -24.90 -6.18 26.40
C ARG A 240 -24.63 -6.55 27.86
N LEU A 241 -24.35 -5.55 28.69
CA LEU A 241 -24.34 -5.75 30.14
C LEU A 241 -25.69 -6.34 30.58
N PRO A 242 -25.69 -7.39 31.43
CA PRO A 242 -26.93 -7.97 31.92
C PRO A 242 -27.76 -6.89 32.61
N ALA A 243 -29.09 -6.97 32.46
CA ALA A 243 -29.99 -6.05 33.15
C ALA A 243 -29.70 -6.10 34.65
N GLN A 244 -29.54 -4.93 35.26
CA GLN A 244 -29.31 -4.87 36.70
C GLN A 244 -30.57 -5.36 37.42
N GLN A 245 -30.40 -6.29 38.36
CA GLN A 245 -31.49 -6.74 39.22
C GLN A 245 -32.04 -5.57 40.05
N ALA A 246 -33.34 -5.60 40.35
CA ALA A 246 -33.97 -4.60 41.21
C ALA A 246 -33.36 -4.66 42.63
N PRO A 247 -33.27 -3.53 43.36
CA PRO A 247 -32.65 -3.51 44.69
C PRO A 247 -33.24 -4.52 45.69
N TRP A 248 -34.56 -4.74 45.66
CA TRP A 248 -35.23 -5.72 46.51
C TRP A 248 -34.83 -7.17 46.17
N GLN A 249 -34.60 -7.47 44.90
CA GLN A 249 -34.11 -8.79 44.47
C GLN A 249 -32.70 -9.01 44.99
N LYS A 250 -31.85 -7.97 44.95
CA LYS A 250 -30.49 -8.01 45.50
C LYS A 250 -30.50 -8.23 47.02
N LEU A 251 -31.43 -7.59 47.74
CA LEU A 251 -31.60 -7.75 49.19
C LEU A 251 -31.96 -9.20 49.57
N LEU A 252 -32.84 -9.82 48.79
CA LEU A 252 -33.29 -11.20 49.04
C LEU A 252 -32.36 -12.25 48.43
N HIS A 253 -31.51 -11.88 47.46
CA HIS A 253 -30.58 -12.77 46.77
C HIS A 253 -29.75 -13.71 47.67
N PRO A 254 -29.16 -13.25 48.81
CA PRO A 254 -28.41 -14.14 49.70
C PRO A 254 -29.28 -15.14 50.48
N LEU A 255 -30.58 -14.89 50.60
CA LEU A 255 -31.51 -15.78 51.30
C LEU A 255 -32.04 -16.83 50.32
N ASN A 256 -31.84 -18.11 50.65
CA ASN A 256 -32.50 -19.22 49.94
C ASN A 256 -34.03 -19.10 50.07
N ILE A 257 -34.79 -19.54 49.06
CA ILE A 257 -36.26 -19.48 49.05
C ILE A 257 -36.86 -20.14 50.31
N TYR A 258 -36.27 -21.23 50.80
CA TYR A 258 -36.69 -21.87 52.06
C TYR A 258 -36.53 -20.96 53.27
N ILE A 259 -35.41 -20.23 53.38
CA ILE A 259 -35.15 -19.28 54.47
C ILE A 259 -36.13 -18.11 54.38
N ARG A 260 -36.43 -17.62 53.17
CA ARG A 260 -37.42 -16.55 52.97
C ARG A 260 -38.81 -16.99 53.44
N ILE A 261 -39.21 -18.22 53.12
CA ILE A 261 -40.49 -18.80 53.57
C ILE A 261 -40.51 -18.97 55.09
N ILE A 262 -39.45 -19.51 55.69
CA ILE A 262 -39.35 -19.70 57.14
C ILE A 262 -39.42 -18.35 57.87
N LEU A 263 -38.70 -17.33 57.41
CA LEU A 263 -38.76 -15.98 57.99
C LEU A 263 -40.18 -15.38 57.90
N LEU A 264 -40.86 -15.57 56.77
CA LEU A 264 -42.24 -15.11 56.59
C LEU A 264 -43.21 -15.86 57.52
N LEU A 265 -43.06 -17.17 57.67
CA LEU A 265 -43.86 -17.96 58.60
C LEU A 265 -43.60 -17.57 60.06
N MET A 266 -42.33 -17.36 60.45
CA MET A 266 -41.99 -16.89 61.80
C MET A 266 -42.63 -15.52 62.09
N PHE A 267 -42.59 -14.59 61.12
CA PHE A 267 -43.22 -13.28 61.26
C PHE A 267 -44.74 -13.38 61.44
N ILE A 268 -45.41 -14.24 60.66
CA ILE A 268 -46.85 -14.49 60.78
C ILE A 268 -47.19 -15.10 62.15
N CYS A 269 -46.45 -16.12 62.60
CA CYS A 269 -46.67 -16.74 63.90
C CYS A 269 -46.54 -15.72 65.04
N ILE A 270 -45.55 -14.83 64.99
CA ILE A 270 -45.37 -13.77 65.99
C ILE A 270 -46.57 -12.83 66.01
N ILE A 271 -47.11 -12.43 64.85
CA ILE A 271 -48.30 -11.57 64.78
C ILE A 271 -49.53 -12.24 65.40
N PHE A 272 -49.74 -13.54 65.17
CA PHE A 272 -50.89 -14.25 65.73
C PHE A 272 -50.76 -14.62 67.21
N MET A 273 -49.53 -14.67 67.74
CA MET A 273 -49.26 -14.92 69.15
C MET A 273 -49.27 -13.66 70.02
N ASN A 274 -49.30 -12.47 69.41
CA ASN A 274 -49.34 -11.17 70.07
C ASN A 274 -50.72 -10.53 69.90
#